data_AF-A0A0G4ER67-F1
#
_entry.id   AF-A0A0G4ER67-F1
#
_cell.length_a   1.000
_cell.length_b   1.000
_cell.length_c   1.000
_cell.angle_alpha   90.00
_cell.angle_beta   90.00
_cell.angle_gamma   90.00
#
_symmetry.space_group_name_H-M   'P 1'
#
loop_
_entity.id
_entity.type
_entity.pdbx_description
1 polymer ?
#
loop_
_entity_poly.entity_id
_entity_poly.type
_entity_poly.pdbx_seq_one_letter_code
_entity_poly.pdbx_strand_id
1 'polypeptide(L)'
;MEDGRQVKRSYHTPAASSSAAAGGGGGGESDGERQRREERERVLWQGITDEPGLRVSIVAFLPLYLLVQLSQSIYQQAAPAHTHLTISCGTCEERCFWRRIPAPLVSQLGALLTHLTTIVLRRPFHAALWCLDVFVALVEGHVAGDVQPTWAAGPCRPSPSKRFG
;
A
#
# COMPACT_ATOMS: atom_id res chain seq x y z
N MET A 1 6.57 -65.32 -13.44
CA MET A 1 5.72 -64.36 -14.17
C MET A 1 6.65 -63.29 -14.70
N GLU A 2 7.32 -63.60 -15.81
CA GLU A 2 6.96 -63.12 -17.17
C GLU A 2 7.38 -61.64 -17.31
N ASP A 3 8.51 -61.32 -17.94
CA ASP A 3 8.85 -61.38 -19.38
C ASP A 3 8.20 -60.25 -20.20
N GLY A 4 8.96 -59.66 -21.13
CA GLY A 4 8.50 -58.63 -22.09
C GLY A 4 9.32 -57.34 -22.08
N ARG A 5 10.59 -57.28 -22.49
CA ARG A 5 11.18 -57.46 -23.84
C ARG A 5 11.21 -56.17 -24.72
N GLN A 6 12.42 -55.58 -24.79
CA GLN A 6 13.13 -54.99 -25.94
C GLN A 6 12.51 -53.73 -26.63
N VAL A 7 13.25 -52.84 -27.31
CA VAL A 7 14.23 -53.04 -28.39
C VAL A 7 15.08 -51.76 -28.61
N LYS A 8 16.40 -51.95 -28.77
CA LYS A 8 17.36 -50.98 -29.32
C LYS A 8 17.00 -50.61 -30.77
N ARG A 9 17.04 -49.33 -31.15
CA ARG A 9 17.33 -48.98 -32.54
C ARG A 9 18.09 -47.67 -32.68
N SER A 10 19.35 -47.87 -33.04
CA SER A 10 20.28 -46.92 -33.68
C SER A 10 19.63 -46.32 -34.92
N TYR A 11 19.84 -45.03 -35.14
CA TYR A 11 19.82 -44.46 -36.48
C TYR A 11 20.94 -43.42 -36.62
N HIS A 12 21.97 -43.80 -37.38
CA HIS A 12 22.79 -42.85 -38.13
C HIS A 12 22.04 -42.46 -39.42
N THR A 13 22.20 -41.18 -39.75
CA THR A 13 21.88 -40.40 -40.97
C THR A 13 22.31 -41.08 -42.28
N PRO A 14 21.76 -40.75 -43.49
CA PRO A 14 21.98 -39.43 -44.13
C PRO A 14 20.93 -38.88 -45.15
N ALA A 15 21.04 -37.55 -45.37
CA ALA A 15 20.85 -36.70 -46.56
C ALA A 15 19.70 -36.91 -47.57
N ALA A 16 18.94 -35.84 -47.85
CA ALA A 16 18.95 -35.16 -49.16
C ALA A 16 18.11 -33.86 -49.21
N SER A 17 18.63 -32.93 -50.00
CA SER A 17 17.92 -31.94 -50.82
C SER A 17 17.47 -30.61 -50.21
N SER A 18 18.32 -29.63 -50.47
CA SER A 18 18.01 -28.21 -50.62
C SER A 18 16.79 -27.98 -51.51
N SER A 19 15.85 -27.16 -51.04
CA SER A 19 15.07 -26.27 -51.92
C SER A 19 14.68 -25.03 -51.12
N ALA A 20 15.12 -23.88 -51.63
CA ALA A 20 14.79 -22.57 -51.10
C ALA A 20 13.34 -22.22 -51.45
N ALA A 21 12.60 -21.65 -50.49
CA ALA A 21 11.56 -20.67 -50.76
C ALA A 21 11.33 -19.81 -49.52
N ALA A 22 11.39 -18.50 -49.75
CA ALA A 22 11.25 -17.42 -48.80
C ALA A 22 9.92 -17.38 -48.04
N GLY A 23 9.93 -16.71 -46.88
CA GLY A 23 8.78 -15.90 -46.46
C GLY A 23 8.46 -15.89 -44.97
N GLY A 24 8.51 -14.69 -44.37
CA GLY A 24 7.92 -14.39 -43.06
C GLY A 24 8.95 -14.40 -41.94
N GLY A 25 9.84 -13.41 -41.86
CA GLY A 25 9.43 -12.07 -41.45
C GLY A 25 9.67 -11.97 -39.95
N GLY A 26 10.91 -11.65 -39.58
CA GLY A 26 11.22 -11.14 -38.24
C GLY A 26 10.42 -9.85 -38.07
N GLY A 27 9.23 -9.96 -37.51
CA GLY A 27 8.41 -8.82 -37.13
C GLY A 27 9.09 -8.16 -35.95
N GLY A 28 9.97 -7.19 -36.24
CA GLY A 28 10.29 -6.16 -35.27
C GLY A 28 8.95 -5.59 -34.81
N GLU A 29 8.65 -5.81 -33.53
CA GLU A 29 7.44 -5.30 -32.86
C GLU A 29 7.25 -3.86 -33.33
N SER A 30 6.20 -3.62 -34.11
CA SER A 30 6.02 -2.30 -34.73
C SER A 30 5.92 -1.29 -33.60
N ASP A 31 6.55 -0.12 -33.72
CA ASP A 31 6.46 0.94 -32.71
C ASP A 31 4.99 1.23 -32.31
N GLY A 32 4.04 1.03 -33.23
CA GLY A 32 2.61 1.14 -32.95
C GLY A 32 2.02 0.04 -32.04
N GLU A 33 2.54 -1.19 -32.08
CA GLU A 33 2.13 -2.27 -31.16
C GLU A 33 2.70 -2.06 -29.76
N ARG A 34 3.97 -1.64 -29.69
CA ARG A 34 4.63 -1.25 -28.45
C ARG A 34 3.91 -0.08 -27.79
N GLN A 35 3.55 0.93 -28.57
CA GLN A 35 2.79 2.09 -28.11
C GLN A 35 1.39 1.71 -27.62
N ARG A 36 0.66 0.81 -28.31
CA ARG A 36 -0.64 0.30 -27.84
C ARG A 36 -0.55 -0.52 -26.56
N ARG A 37 0.55 -1.27 -26.35
CA ARG A 37 0.80 -1.98 -25.10
C ARG A 37 1.03 -0.98 -23.96
N GLU A 38 1.90 0.00 -24.17
CA GLU A 38 2.18 1.03 -23.17
C GLU A 38 0.94 1.85 -22.82
N GLU A 39 0.09 2.18 -23.80
CA GLU A 39 -1.18 2.88 -23.56
C GLU A 39 -2.15 2.03 -22.75
N ARG A 40 -2.29 0.74 -23.06
CA ARG A 40 -3.08 -0.19 -22.25
C ARG A 40 -2.55 -0.30 -20.83
N GLU A 41 -1.24 -0.43 -20.66
CA GLU A 41 -0.62 -0.48 -19.34
C GLU A 41 -0.87 0.81 -18.57
N ARG A 42 -0.74 1.99 -19.20
CA ARG A 42 -1.07 3.27 -18.57
C ARG A 42 -2.52 3.32 -18.10
N VAL A 43 -3.48 2.92 -18.95
CA VAL A 43 -4.91 2.88 -18.59
C VAL A 43 -5.17 1.89 -17.45
N LEU A 44 -4.50 0.73 -17.46
CA LEU A 44 -4.60 -0.27 -16.39
C LEU A 44 -4.05 0.26 -15.07
N TRP A 45 -2.87 0.88 -15.10
CA TRP A 45 -2.29 1.53 -13.92
C TRP A 45 -3.17 2.67 -13.43
N GLN A 46 -3.77 3.44 -14.33
CA GLN A 46 -4.73 4.50 -14.00
C GLN A 46 -5.98 3.91 -13.33
N GLY A 47 -6.52 2.79 -13.81
CA GLY A 47 -7.65 2.12 -13.17
C GLY A 47 -7.31 1.52 -11.80
N ILE A 48 -6.14 0.89 -11.67
CA ILE A 48 -5.63 0.35 -10.39
C ILE A 48 -5.40 1.46 -9.38
N THR A 49 -4.91 2.61 -9.85
CA THR A 49 -4.77 3.77 -9.01
C THR A 49 -6.15 4.35 -8.69
N ASP A 50 -6.96 4.76 -9.67
CA ASP A 50 -8.23 5.44 -9.43
C ASP A 50 -9.23 4.64 -8.60
N GLU A 51 -9.10 3.31 -8.51
CA GLU A 51 -9.84 2.51 -7.54
C GLU A 51 -9.39 2.89 -6.10
N PRO A 52 -10.22 3.65 -5.35
CA PRO A 52 -9.81 4.20 -4.07
C PRO A 52 -9.63 3.11 -3.01
N GLY A 53 -10.36 2.00 -3.13
CA GLY A 53 -10.30 0.85 -2.25
C GLY A 53 -9.00 0.04 -2.40
N LEU A 54 -8.46 -0.15 -3.60
CA LEU A 54 -7.27 -0.96 -3.83
C LEU A 54 -6.01 -0.25 -3.31
N ARG A 55 -5.86 1.06 -3.57
CA ARG A 55 -4.77 1.85 -3.01
C ARG A 55 -4.80 1.82 -1.49
N VAL A 56 -5.96 2.15 -0.89
CA VAL A 56 -6.16 2.11 0.57
C VAL A 56 -5.89 0.71 1.13
N SER A 57 -6.33 -0.34 0.44
CA SER A 57 -6.10 -1.73 0.85
C SER A 57 -4.63 -2.10 0.87
N ILE A 58 -3.85 -1.70 -0.16
CA ILE A 58 -2.41 -1.97 -0.19
C ILE A 58 -1.71 -1.20 0.94
N VAL A 59 -2.06 0.08 1.13
CA VAL A 59 -1.40 0.90 2.15
C VAL A 59 -1.84 0.56 3.57
N ALA A 60 -2.99 -0.09 3.78
CA ALA A 60 -3.42 -0.60 5.10
C ALA A 60 -2.46 -1.65 5.69
N PHE A 61 -1.60 -2.25 4.88
CA PHE A 61 -0.58 -3.21 5.34
C PHE A 61 0.80 -2.59 5.52
N LEU A 62 0.98 -1.31 5.19
CA LEU A 62 2.26 -0.65 5.39
C LEU A 62 2.44 -0.30 6.88
N PRO A 63 3.62 -0.57 7.45
CA PRO A 63 4.00 -0.02 8.75
C PRO A 63 3.80 1.50 8.78
N LEU A 64 3.32 2.04 9.91
CA LEU A 64 3.03 3.48 10.05
C LEU A 64 4.22 4.39 9.69
N TYR A 65 5.45 3.96 9.97
CA TYR A 65 6.63 4.75 9.62
C TYR A 65 6.84 4.90 8.10
N LEU A 66 6.33 3.96 7.29
CA LEU A 66 6.31 4.08 5.83
C LEU A 66 5.09 4.87 5.36
N LEU A 67 3.94 4.72 6.01
CA LEU A 67 2.73 5.49 5.69
C LEU A 67 2.92 6.99 5.84
N VAL A 68 3.60 7.42 6.91
CA VAL A 68 3.88 8.84 7.16
C VAL A 68 4.86 9.42 6.13
N GLN A 69 5.64 8.56 5.44
CA GLN A 69 6.52 8.98 4.34
C GLN A 69 5.76 9.10 3.01
N LEU A 70 4.52 8.60 2.91
CA LEU A 70 3.66 8.81 1.75
C LEU A 70 3.05 10.22 1.77
N SER A 71 2.27 10.54 0.73
CA SER A 71 1.56 11.81 0.70
C SER A 71 0.55 11.91 1.83
N GLN A 72 0.29 13.14 2.28
CA GLN A 72 -0.63 13.42 3.37
C GLN A 72 -2.04 12.85 3.13
N SER A 73 -2.51 12.97 1.90
CA SER A 73 -3.80 12.44 1.47
C SER A 73 -3.91 10.92 1.64
N ILE A 74 -2.85 10.18 1.31
CA ILE A 74 -2.86 8.72 1.32
C ILE A 74 -2.93 8.20 2.76
N TYR A 75 -2.06 8.72 3.65
CA TYR A 75 -2.08 8.22 5.03
C TYR A 75 -3.36 8.62 5.77
N GLN A 76 -3.96 9.78 5.47
CA GLN A 76 -5.23 10.18 6.08
C GLN A 76 -6.39 9.26 5.69
N GLN A 77 -6.41 8.79 4.44
CA GLN A 77 -7.42 7.84 3.97
C GLN A 77 -7.20 6.43 4.51
N ALA A 78 -5.93 6.04 4.69
CA ALA A 78 -5.57 4.69 5.12
C ALA A 78 -5.54 4.50 6.64
N ALA A 79 -5.28 5.57 7.40
CA ALA A 79 -5.14 5.50 8.86
C ALA A 79 -6.34 4.83 9.56
N PRO A 80 -7.61 5.12 9.20
CA PRO A 80 -8.75 4.45 9.83
C PRO A 80 -8.74 2.92 9.66
N ALA A 81 -8.14 2.39 8.60
CA ALA A 81 -8.09 0.94 8.36
C ALA A 81 -7.09 0.20 9.29
N HIS A 82 -6.28 0.93 10.05
CA HIS A 82 -5.24 0.33 10.88
C HIS A 82 -5.76 -0.03 12.27
N THR A 83 -5.71 -1.33 12.58
CA THR A 83 -6.08 -1.87 13.90
C THR A 83 -4.88 -2.18 14.79
N HIS A 84 -3.72 -2.43 14.19
CA HIS A 84 -2.49 -2.80 14.87
C HIS A 84 -1.35 -1.88 14.47
N LEU A 85 -0.70 -1.26 15.46
CA LEU A 85 0.50 -0.47 15.26
C LEU A 85 1.72 -1.18 15.85
N THR A 86 2.83 -1.14 15.13
CA THR A 86 4.14 -1.54 15.66
C THR A 86 5.09 -0.35 15.69
N ILE A 87 5.59 -0.02 16.88
CA ILE A 87 6.69 0.94 17.09
C ILE A 87 7.95 0.12 17.33
N SER A 88 8.92 0.21 16.42
CA SER A 88 10.03 -0.75 16.36
C SER A 88 11.41 -0.08 16.45
N CYS A 89 12.19 -0.62 17.39
CA CYS A 89 13.64 -0.61 17.56
C CYS A 89 14.51 -1.29 16.50
N GLY A 90 13.88 -2.20 15.77
CA GLY A 90 14.07 -2.27 14.34
C GLY A 90 15.44 -2.27 13.68
N THR A 91 15.43 -1.38 12.72
CA THR A 91 16.53 -0.95 11.91
C THR A 91 17.00 0.40 12.44
N CYS A 92 18.13 0.89 11.94
CA CYS A 92 18.56 2.26 12.23
C CYS A 92 17.52 3.28 11.74
N GLU A 93 16.88 3.01 10.60
CA GLU A 93 15.86 3.87 9.98
C GLU A 93 14.62 3.99 10.85
N GLU A 94 14.05 2.88 11.31
CA GLU A 94 12.85 2.88 12.17
C GLU A 94 13.13 3.66 13.46
N ARG A 95 14.29 3.41 14.10
CA ARG A 95 14.71 4.15 15.30
C ARG A 95 14.83 5.65 15.03
N CYS A 96 15.50 6.02 13.94
CA CYS A 96 15.71 7.41 13.56
C CYS A 96 14.41 8.11 13.18
N PHE A 97 13.44 7.41 12.60
CA PHE A 97 12.11 7.92 12.32
C PHE A 97 11.37 8.25 13.62
N TRP A 98 11.22 7.26 14.49
CA TRP A 98 10.47 7.43 15.75
C TRP A 98 11.11 8.45 16.69
N ARG A 99 12.44 8.61 16.66
CA ARG A 99 13.12 9.64 17.47
C ARG A 99 12.99 11.06 16.92
N ARG A 100 12.72 11.21 15.61
CA ARG A 100 12.67 12.53 14.94
C ARG A 100 11.26 12.99 14.63
N ILE A 101 10.28 12.09 14.63
CA ILE A 101 8.91 12.43 14.33
C ILE A 101 8.40 13.44 15.38
N PRO A 102 7.87 14.61 14.96
CA PRO A 102 7.36 15.59 15.91
C PRO A 102 6.15 15.06 16.69
N ALA A 103 6.13 15.26 18.00
CA ALA A 103 5.00 14.85 18.86
C ALA A 103 3.61 15.36 18.38
N PRO A 104 3.46 16.59 17.84
CA PRO A 104 2.17 17.04 17.30
C PRO A 104 1.71 16.21 16.10
N LEU A 105 2.65 15.79 15.24
CA LEU A 105 2.34 14.92 14.11
C LEU A 105 1.93 13.53 14.60
N VAL A 106 2.60 12.98 15.62
CA VAL A 106 2.21 11.71 16.23
C VAL A 106 0.81 11.79 16.84
N SER A 107 0.49 12.90 17.49
CA SER A 107 -0.85 13.13 18.06
C SER A 107 -1.92 13.18 16.97
N GLN A 108 -1.64 13.88 15.86
CA GLN A 108 -2.53 13.89 14.70
C GLN A 108 -2.71 12.50 14.08
N LEU A 109 -1.63 11.72 13.98
CA LEU A 109 -1.71 10.35 13.51
C LEU A 109 -2.56 9.49 14.44
N GLY A 110 -2.39 9.62 15.76
CA GLY A 110 -3.24 8.99 16.76
C GLY A 110 -4.72 9.27 16.50
N ALA A 111 -5.08 10.54 16.28
CA ALA A 111 -6.46 10.95 16.03
C ALA A 111 -7.06 10.38 14.74
N LEU A 112 -6.23 10.00 13.76
CA LEU A 112 -6.67 9.37 12.51
C LEU A 112 -6.80 7.84 12.61
N LEU A 113 -6.17 7.22 13.61
CA LEU A 113 -6.19 5.78 13.83
C LEU A 113 -7.44 5.36 14.64
N THR A 114 -8.63 5.67 14.13
CA THR A 114 -9.92 5.50 14.84
C THR A 114 -10.29 4.06 15.20
N HIS A 115 -9.58 3.07 14.65
CA HIS A 115 -9.83 1.65 14.92
C HIS A 115 -8.62 0.95 15.57
N LEU A 116 -7.68 1.72 16.12
CA LEU A 116 -6.50 1.19 16.78
C LEU A 116 -6.89 0.39 18.03
N THR A 117 -6.51 -0.89 18.08
CA THR A 117 -6.78 -1.78 19.22
C THR A 117 -5.51 -2.23 19.92
N THR A 118 -4.40 -2.28 19.20
CA THR A 118 -3.15 -2.84 19.70
C THR A 118 -1.97 -1.98 19.27
N ILE A 119 -1.10 -1.64 20.23
CA ILE A 119 0.21 -1.05 19.97
C ILE A 119 1.27 -2.01 20.49
N VAL A 120 2.20 -2.39 19.63
CA VAL A 120 3.32 -3.28 19.95
C VAL A 120 4.63 -2.48 19.96
N LEU A 121 5.32 -2.48 21.09
CA LEU A 121 6.66 -1.90 21.22
C LEU A 121 7.71 -3.01 21.01
N ARG A 122 8.44 -2.99 19.89
CA ARG A 122 9.48 -4.00 19.59
C ARG A 122 10.87 -3.50 19.94
N ARG A 123 11.59 -4.30 20.73
CA ARG A 123 12.94 -4.01 21.28
C ARG A 123 13.00 -2.75 22.17
N PRO A 124 12.25 -2.71 23.28
CA PRO A 124 12.32 -1.61 24.24
C PRO A 124 13.57 -1.66 25.15
N PHE A 125 14.36 -2.75 25.14
CA PHE A 125 15.39 -2.97 26.15
C PHE A 125 16.62 -2.06 25.99
N HIS A 126 17.06 -1.52 27.14
CA HIS A 126 18.10 -0.51 27.42
C HIS A 126 17.69 0.97 27.37
N ALA A 127 16.50 1.33 26.87
CA ALA A 127 15.94 2.67 27.04
C ALA A 127 14.45 2.70 26.64
N ALA A 128 13.52 2.19 27.45
CA ALA A 128 12.08 2.33 27.16
C ALA A 128 11.63 3.79 26.93
N LEU A 129 12.47 4.77 27.31
CA LEU A 129 12.30 6.20 27.08
C LEU A 129 12.40 6.64 25.62
N TRP A 130 13.03 5.87 24.70
CA TRP A 130 13.30 6.36 23.33
C TRP A 130 12.05 6.57 22.47
N CYS A 131 10.92 5.94 22.83
CA CYS A 131 9.62 6.08 22.16
C CYS A 131 8.48 6.33 23.14
N LEU A 132 8.77 6.62 24.40
CA LEU A 132 7.71 6.82 25.39
C LEU A 132 6.87 8.05 25.07
N ASP A 133 7.52 9.13 24.65
CA ASP A 133 6.92 10.35 24.13
C ASP A 133 6.03 10.07 22.90
N VAL A 134 6.53 9.28 21.94
CA VAL A 134 5.77 8.86 20.76
C VAL A 134 4.55 8.03 21.18
N PHE A 135 4.73 7.06 22.06
CA PHE A 135 3.65 6.19 22.53
C PHE A 135 2.56 7.00 23.23
N VAL A 136 2.95 7.89 24.15
CA VAL A 136 2.01 8.75 24.89
C VAL A 136 1.28 9.69 23.94
N ALA A 137 1.98 10.41 23.07
CA ALA A 137 1.37 11.34 22.12
C ALA A 137 0.38 10.61 21.18
N LEU A 138 0.69 9.39 20.77
CA LEU A 138 -0.19 8.60 19.92
C LEU A 138 -1.47 8.18 20.65
N VAL A 139 -1.35 7.69 21.90
CA VAL A 139 -2.50 7.29 22.71
C VAL A 139 -3.38 8.50 23.04
N GLU A 140 -2.77 9.62 23.43
CA GLU A 140 -3.50 10.88 23.68
C GLU A 140 -4.22 11.36 22.43
N GLY A 141 -3.55 11.34 21.27
CA GLY A 141 -4.13 11.66 19.98
C GLY A 141 -5.30 10.76 19.62
N HIS A 142 -5.16 9.45 19.82
CA HIS A 142 -6.19 8.46 19.53
C HIS A 142 -7.45 8.69 20.36
N VAL A 143 -7.29 8.87 21.68
CA VAL A 143 -8.42 9.19 22.57
C VAL A 143 -9.07 10.53 22.19
N ALA A 144 -8.28 11.54 21.81
CA ALA A 144 -8.82 12.83 21.37
C ALA A 144 -9.56 12.74 20.03
N GLY A 145 -9.12 11.88 19.10
CA GLY A 145 -9.78 11.64 17.82
C GLY A 145 -11.12 10.92 17.94
N ASP A 146 -11.21 9.96 18.85
CA ASP A 146 -12.47 9.25 19.18
C ASP A 146 -13.50 10.17 19.83
N VAL A 147 -13.05 11.28 20.44
CA VAL A 147 -13.87 12.33 21.06
C VAL A 147 -14.12 13.49 20.08
N GLN A 148 -14.26 13.21 18.78
CA GLN A 148 -14.94 14.14 17.87
C GLN A 148 -16.37 14.37 18.40
N PRO A 149 -16.75 15.61 18.79
CA PRO A 149 -18.03 15.84 19.42
C PRO A 149 -19.17 15.62 18.43
N THR A 150 -20.00 14.62 18.70
CA THR A 150 -21.21 14.29 17.93
C THR A 150 -22.26 15.41 17.92
N TRP A 151 -22.04 16.53 18.63
CA TRP A 151 -22.91 17.70 18.61
C TRP A 151 -22.56 18.74 17.52
N ALA A 152 -21.43 18.60 16.81
CA ALA A 152 -21.08 19.51 15.70
C ALA A 152 -21.91 19.28 14.42
N ALA A 153 -22.78 18.27 14.38
CA ALA A 153 -23.72 18.01 13.29
C ALA A 153 -25.14 18.51 13.63
N GLY A 154 -25.27 19.81 13.88
CA GLY A 154 -26.57 20.49 13.87
C GLY A 154 -26.61 21.46 12.70
N PRO A 155 -27.40 21.24 11.63
CA PRO A 155 -27.62 22.30 10.66
C PRO A 155 -28.35 23.45 11.36
N CYS A 156 -27.67 24.60 11.48
CA CYS A 156 -28.31 25.86 11.81
C CYS A 156 -29.47 26.07 10.81
N ARG A 157 -30.70 25.79 11.26
CA ARG A 157 -31.92 26.16 10.55
C ARG A 157 -31.89 27.67 10.31
N PRO A 158 -32.12 28.15 9.08
CA PRO A 158 -32.32 29.57 8.88
C PRO A 158 -33.63 30.00 9.57
N SER A 159 -33.54 31.00 10.44
CA SER A 159 -34.66 31.66 11.08
C SER A 159 -35.68 32.16 10.05
N PRO A 160 -36.99 32.08 10.32
CA PRO A 160 -38.00 32.54 9.39
C PRO A 160 -37.95 34.06 9.24
N SER A 161 -37.84 34.49 7.99
CA SER A 161 -38.02 35.86 7.53
C SER A 161 -39.24 36.51 8.16
N LYS A 162 -39.02 37.60 8.92
CA LYS A 162 -40.06 38.58 9.22
C LYS A 162 -40.38 39.32 7.92
N ARG A 163 -41.49 38.96 7.28
CA ARG A 163 -42.21 39.88 6.38
C ARG A 163 -42.80 40.99 7.26
N PHE A 164 -42.39 42.23 7.01
CA PHE A 164 -43.23 43.38 7.32
C PHE A 164 -43.59 44.03 5.98
N GLY A 165 -44.89 44.21 5.79
CA GLY A 165 -45.46 44.97 4.67
C GLY A 165 -45.47 46.46 4.94
#